data_AF-A0A218UF27-F1
#
_entry.id   AF-A0A218UF27-F1
#
_cell.length_a   1.000
_cell.length_b   1.000
_cell.length_c   1.000
_cell.angle_alpha   90.00
_cell.angle_beta   90.00
_cell.angle_gamma   90.00
#
_symmetry.space_group_name_H-M   'P 1'
#
loop_
_entity.id
_entity.type
_entity.pdbx_description
1 polymer ?
#
loop_
_entity_poly.entity_id
_entity_poly.type
_entity_poly.pdbx_seq_one_letter_code
_entity_poly.pdbx_strand_id
1 'polypeptide(L)'
;MAAAVRLWVRTEPFLVGALPAPPPARLTPHYLRKVAAYARARADQGCFPRLRWPCWRHIACGKLQLSRDIAWLYFELFRGLLGPAPPLRLRWAEAEAACASAEELERERSKLSVDTLQFLLFLYVQQLHKVSLRRSLLGDEWPSPRTKSPSLTGKSAGGNKNWNDQEHLAFVQSHLLDILELLLEPEQLSASSHSSCSSLVSFEAVCALSFLLEGTVSSSGTVQPLHELALRQPCHGHNGFSKGSRTFSLPKLESWLRSSLTANPLGMTVCLKAGRKLAWAQQVEGTTRRAKIACSARVVPEVSPMVIMSQVYRQTLAKSSDTLVGAHVRIHRCNESFIYLLSPLRSVTVEKCRNSTFVLGPVGTSVHVQSCDNVKVIVVCHRLSLSSTTGCTFHILTPTQPLILSGNQAVSFAPFHTHYPMLEDHMAQVGLATLPNYWNSPMLVCRDSGDTNVFRLLPPSDFYTFVIPFEMEGDTTETPGGLPQEYQEVLSQREQKVQAWQRMVREAGLTRDQRKQFQAVVENKFYEWLVQTGNRQQLDSLVPPALGSKQAAG
;
A
#
# COMPACT_ATOMS: atom_id res chain seq x y z
N MET A 1 -15.59 -12.81 37.43
CA MET A 1 -14.90 -11.61 36.89
C MET A 1 -15.44 -11.32 35.50
N ALA A 2 -15.98 -10.13 35.24
CA ALA A 2 -16.41 -9.75 33.89
C ALA A 2 -15.20 -9.79 32.95
N ALA A 3 -15.35 -10.37 31.76
CA ALA A 3 -14.26 -10.46 30.80
C ALA A 3 -13.85 -9.05 30.34
N ALA A 4 -12.59 -8.70 30.56
CA ALA A 4 -12.07 -7.37 30.24
C ALA A 4 -12.02 -7.16 28.73
N VAL A 5 -12.49 -5.99 28.28
CA VAL A 5 -12.37 -5.57 26.87
C VAL A 5 -10.94 -5.09 26.64
N ARG A 6 -10.32 -5.56 25.56
CA ARG A 6 -9.03 -5.05 25.08
C ARG A 6 -9.24 -4.43 23.72
N LEU A 7 -8.85 -3.16 23.59
CA LEU A 7 -8.94 -2.39 22.36
C LEU A 7 -7.54 -2.16 21.80
N TRP A 8 -7.43 -2.00 20.49
CA TRP A 8 -6.21 -1.56 19.82
C TRP A 8 -6.53 -0.72 18.59
N VAL A 9 -5.51 -0.03 18.10
CA VAL A 9 -5.60 0.79 16.89
C VAL A 9 -5.51 -0.10 15.64
N ARG A 10 -6.47 0.06 14.73
CA ARG A 10 -6.51 -0.60 13.42
C ARG A 10 -5.31 -0.17 12.58
N THR A 11 -4.67 -1.14 11.93
CA THR A 11 -3.46 -0.88 11.15
C THR A 11 -3.77 -0.16 9.83
N GLU A 12 -4.84 -0.56 9.13
CA GLU A 12 -5.09 -0.12 7.75
C GLU A 12 -5.20 1.41 7.55
N PRO A 13 -5.97 2.18 8.38
CA PRO A 13 -6.09 3.63 8.18
C PRO A 13 -4.75 4.36 8.18
N PHE A 14 -3.79 3.86 8.95
CA PHE A 14 -2.45 4.43 9.06
C PHE A 14 -1.50 3.84 8.02
N LEU A 15 -1.57 2.53 7.78
CA LEU A 15 -0.67 1.81 6.90
C LEU A 15 -0.82 2.21 5.43
N VAL A 16 -2.06 2.21 4.95
CA VAL A 16 -2.39 2.42 3.53
C VAL A 16 -3.23 3.68 3.32
N GLY A 17 -3.89 4.20 4.36
CA GLY A 17 -4.68 5.44 4.28
C GLY A 17 -3.88 6.73 4.49
N ALA A 18 -2.95 6.76 5.45
CA ALA A 18 -2.15 7.95 5.73
C ALA A 18 -1.07 8.13 4.66
N LEU A 19 -1.08 9.26 3.95
CA LEU A 19 -0.02 9.59 3.02
C LEU A 19 1.28 9.86 3.80
N PRO A 20 2.43 9.26 3.43
CA PRO A 20 3.72 9.52 4.08
C PRO A 20 4.33 10.84 3.60
N ALA A 21 3.55 11.91 3.76
CA ALA A 21 3.86 13.27 3.40
C ALA A 21 3.21 14.22 4.42
N PRO A 22 3.78 15.41 4.67
CA PRO A 22 3.12 16.41 5.49
C PRO A 22 1.73 16.75 4.92
N PRO A 23 0.69 16.86 5.77
CA PRO A 23 -0.64 17.24 5.30
C PRO A 23 -0.63 18.70 4.78
N PRO A 24 -1.54 19.06 3.86
CA PRO A 24 -1.71 20.44 3.42
C PRO A 24 -1.89 21.40 4.59
N ALA A 25 -1.34 22.61 4.51
CA ALA A 25 -1.27 23.55 5.63
C ALA A 25 -2.63 23.88 6.29
N ARG A 26 -3.72 23.88 5.50
CA ARG A 26 -5.09 24.13 5.98
C ARG A 26 -5.84 22.88 6.41
N LEU A 27 -5.30 21.69 6.18
CA LEU A 27 -5.83 20.46 6.75
C LEU A 27 -5.35 20.41 8.21
N THR A 28 -6.00 21.14 9.11
CA THR A 28 -5.69 21.18 10.56
C THR A 28 -6.93 20.80 11.38
N PRO A 29 -6.78 20.39 12.65
CA PRO A 29 -7.92 20.04 13.51
C PRO A 29 -9.02 21.11 13.55
N HIS A 30 -8.62 22.39 13.63
CA HIS A 30 -9.56 23.51 13.61
C HIS A 30 -10.38 23.58 12.31
N TYR A 31 -9.75 23.39 11.15
CA TYR A 31 -10.49 23.37 9.88
C TYR A 31 -11.34 22.12 9.73
N LEU A 32 -10.90 20.95 10.23
CA LEU A 32 -11.71 19.73 10.23
C LEU A 32 -13.00 19.90 11.07
N ARG A 33 -12.94 20.57 12.22
CA ARG A 33 -14.14 20.94 12.98
C ARG A 33 -15.08 21.84 12.16
N LYS A 34 -14.55 22.80 11.38
CA LYS A 34 -15.36 23.62 10.45
C LYS A 34 -15.98 22.79 9.33
N VAL A 35 -15.27 21.79 8.79
CA VAL A 35 -15.83 20.85 7.81
C VAL A 35 -16.98 20.06 8.43
N ALA A 36 -16.81 19.55 9.65
CA ALA A 36 -17.84 18.82 10.37
C ALA A 36 -19.11 19.65 10.58
N ALA A 37 -18.95 20.90 11.07
CA ALA A 37 -20.06 21.83 11.26
C ALA A 37 -20.75 22.18 9.94
N TYR A 38 -19.99 22.45 8.89
CA TYR A 38 -20.54 22.76 7.56
C TYR A 38 -21.35 21.58 6.99
N ALA A 39 -20.84 20.36 7.10
CA ALA A 39 -21.52 19.18 6.57
C ALA A 39 -22.85 18.93 7.29
N ARG A 40 -22.87 19.06 8.63
CA ARG A 40 -24.09 18.92 9.45
C ARG A 40 -25.11 20.02 9.19
N ALA A 41 -24.68 21.27 9.07
CA ALA A 41 -25.57 22.40 8.76
C ALA A 41 -26.23 22.30 7.38
N ARG A 42 -25.73 21.42 6.50
CA ARG A 42 -26.27 21.13 5.17
C ARG A 42 -26.73 19.67 5.02
N ALA A 43 -27.24 19.09 6.10
CA ALA A 43 -27.81 17.75 6.07
C ALA A 43 -28.99 17.65 5.08
N ASP A 44 -29.81 18.70 4.98
CA ASP A 44 -30.90 18.88 4.02
C ASP A 44 -30.43 18.80 2.55
N GLN A 45 -29.22 19.26 2.27
CA GLN A 45 -28.59 19.22 0.94
C GLN A 45 -27.83 17.90 0.70
N GLY A 46 -27.94 16.93 1.62
CA GLY A 46 -27.30 15.63 1.51
C GLY A 46 -25.78 15.67 1.72
N CYS A 47 -25.26 16.63 2.50
CA CYS A 47 -23.84 16.65 2.91
C CYS A 47 -23.57 15.82 4.19
N PHE A 48 -24.62 15.38 4.90
CA PHE A 48 -24.54 14.53 6.10
C PHE A 48 -25.76 13.59 6.12
N PRO A 49 -25.63 12.31 6.55
CA PRO A 49 -24.43 11.64 7.10
C PRO A 49 -23.43 11.18 6.02
N ARG A 50 -23.80 11.25 4.75
CA ARG A 50 -22.97 10.83 3.61
C ARG A 50 -22.49 12.03 2.81
N LEU A 51 -21.21 12.36 2.90
CA LEU A 51 -20.62 13.49 2.19
C LEU A 51 -20.43 13.16 0.70
N ARG A 52 -21.19 13.82 -0.18
CA ARG A 52 -21.08 13.66 -1.64
C ARG A 52 -19.85 14.38 -2.21
N TRP A 53 -19.29 13.86 -3.31
CA TRP A 53 -18.14 14.48 -4.00
C TRP A 53 -18.33 15.99 -4.29
N PRO A 54 -19.46 16.47 -4.83
CA PRO A 54 -19.63 17.91 -5.09
C PRO A 54 -19.57 18.77 -3.83
N CYS A 55 -20.11 18.27 -2.70
CA CYS A 55 -20.06 18.95 -1.41
C CYS A 55 -18.62 18.98 -0.87
N TRP A 56 -17.91 17.84 -0.90
CA TRP A 56 -16.50 17.78 -0.52
C TRP A 56 -15.63 18.69 -1.39
N ARG A 57 -15.80 18.65 -2.72
CA ARG A 57 -15.07 19.50 -3.67
C ARG A 57 -15.25 20.98 -3.33
N HIS A 58 -16.47 21.41 -3.03
CA HIS A 58 -16.75 22.79 -2.62
C HIS A 58 -16.01 23.17 -1.33
N ILE A 59 -16.05 22.31 -0.30
CA ILE A 59 -15.38 22.56 0.98
C ILE A 59 -13.86 22.56 0.80
N ALA A 60 -13.31 21.54 0.14
CA ALA A 60 -11.89 21.34 -0.06
C ALA A 60 -11.27 22.46 -0.88
N CYS A 61 -11.86 22.81 -2.03
CA CYS A 61 -11.33 23.86 -2.90
C CYS A 61 -11.61 25.26 -2.32
N GLY A 62 -12.82 25.50 -1.80
CA GLY A 62 -13.22 26.83 -1.34
C GLY A 62 -12.69 27.20 0.05
N LYS A 63 -12.79 26.28 1.03
CA LYS A 63 -12.44 26.57 2.44
C LYS A 63 -11.02 26.11 2.77
N LEU A 64 -10.64 24.91 2.34
CA LEU A 64 -9.31 24.35 2.60
C LEU A 64 -8.26 24.77 1.56
N GLN A 65 -8.66 25.42 0.47
CA GLN A 65 -7.79 25.86 -0.63
C GLN A 65 -6.93 24.72 -1.21
N LEU A 66 -7.48 23.50 -1.24
CA LEU A 66 -6.87 22.37 -1.92
C LEU A 66 -7.11 22.50 -3.43
N SER A 67 -6.17 22.05 -4.25
CA SER A 67 -6.46 21.88 -5.68
C SER A 67 -7.52 20.79 -5.87
N ARG A 68 -8.20 20.82 -7.03
CA ARG A 68 -9.21 19.80 -7.37
C ARG A 68 -8.63 18.38 -7.30
N ASP A 69 -7.39 18.21 -7.74
CA ASP A 69 -6.73 16.91 -7.80
C ASP A 69 -6.36 16.40 -6.41
N ILE A 70 -5.87 17.26 -5.50
CA ILE A 70 -5.60 16.88 -4.11
C ILE A 70 -6.91 16.61 -3.34
N ALA A 71 -7.97 17.37 -3.61
CA ALA A 71 -9.29 17.11 -3.04
C ALA A 71 -9.83 15.74 -3.49
N TRP A 72 -9.70 15.42 -4.78
CA TRP A 72 -10.07 14.12 -5.34
C TRP A 72 -9.22 13.01 -4.74
N LEU A 73 -7.90 13.21 -4.65
CA LEU A 73 -6.97 12.24 -4.06
C LEU A 73 -7.41 11.81 -2.66
N TYR A 74 -7.72 12.73 -1.75
CA TYR A 74 -8.18 12.34 -0.40
C TYR A 74 -9.51 11.58 -0.44
N PHE A 75 -10.43 11.99 -1.29
CA PHE A 75 -11.73 11.34 -1.44
C PHE A 75 -11.58 9.91 -1.99
N GLU A 76 -10.76 9.75 -3.02
CA GLU A 76 -10.42 8.47 -3.65
C GLU A 76 -9.65 7.55 -2.70
N LEU A 77 -8.65 8.05 -1.98
CA LEU A 77 -7.89 7.28 -0.99
C LEU A 77 -8.79 6.69 0.08
N PHE A 78 -9.71 7.48 0.63
CA PHE A 78 -10.65 6.99 1.63
C PHE A 78 -11.59 5.93 1.05
N ARG A 79 -12.10 6.15 -0.16
CA ARG A 79 -12.94 5.16 -0.86
C ARG A 79 -12.20 3.87 -1.16
N GLY A 80 -10.92 3.94 -1.53
CA GLY A 80 -10.09 2.76 -1.77
C GLY A 80 -9.78 1.97 -0.51
N LEU A 81 -9.64 2.63 0.64
CA LEU A 81 -9.38 2.02 1.95
C LEU A 81 -10.56 1.17 2.44
N LEU A 82 -11.79 1.70 2.32
CA LEU A 82 -13.03 1.02 2.67
C LEU A 82 -13.68 0.32 1.46
N GLY A 83 -12.90 0.10 0.40
CA GLY A 83 -13.37 -0.20 -0.95
C GLY A 83 -14.49 -1.22 -0.99
N PRO A 84 -15.51 -1.02 -1.86
CA PRO A 84 -16.59 -1.97 -1.97
C PRO A 84 -16.08 -3.31 -2.49
N ALA A 85 -16.92 -4.33 -2.40
CA ALA A 85 -16.63 -5.64 -2.93
C ALA A 85 -16.09 -5.56 -4.39
N PRO A 86 -15.14 -6.43 -4.78
CA PRO A 86 -14.52 -6.43 -6.10
C PRO A 86 -15.47 -6.19 -7.29
N PRO A 87 -16.68 -6.82 -7.35
CA PRO A 87 -17.59 -6.61 -8.47
C PRO A 87 -18.05 -5.15 -8.64
N LEU A 88 -18.24 -4.41 -7.55
CA LEU A 88 -18.65 -3.01 -7.63
C LEU A 88 -17.50 -2.11 -8.09
N ARG A 89 -16.25 -2.47 -7.75
CA ARG A 89 -15.06 -1.76 -8.23
C ARG A 89 -14.89 -1.92 -9.74
N LEU A 90 -15.12 -3.12 -10.26
CA LEU A 90 -15.09 -3.40 -11.70
C LEU A 90 -16.15 -2.58 -12.44
N ARG A 91 -17.40 -2.55 -11.94
CA ARG A 91 -18.47 -1.70 -12.52
C ARG A 91 -18.12 -0.21 -12.54
N TRP A 92 -17.45 0.29 -11.51
CA TRP A 92 -17.00 1.68 -11.48
C TRP A 92 -15.86 1.93 -12.48
N ALA A 93 -14.94 1.00 -12.61
CA ALA A 93 -13.87 1.08 -13.60
C ALA A 93 -14.43 1.06 -15.03
N GLU A 94 -15.42 0.21 -15.32
CA GLU A 94 -16.15 0.19 -16.59
C GLU A 94 -16.84 1.53 -16.87
N ALA A 95 -17.56 2.09 -15.88
CA ALA A 95 -18.23 3.37 -16.03
C ALA A 95 -17.25 4.53 -16.26
N GLU A 96 -16.10 4.53 -15.57
CA GLU A 96 -15.05 5.53 -15.77
C GLU A 96 -14.36 5.37 -17.14
N ALA A 97 -14.06 4.13 -17.55
CA ALA A 97 -13.47 3.84 -18.85
C ALA A 97 -14.40 4.18 -20.03
N ALA A 98 -15.72 4.13 -19.83
CA ALA A 98 -16.72 4.52 -20.81
C ALA A 98 -16.88 6.04 -20.97
N CYS A 99 -16.31 6.85 -20.07
CA CYS A 99 -16.39 8.31 -20.17
C CYS A 99 -15.48 8.84 -21.29
N ALA A 100 -16.06 9.51 -22.27
CA ALA A 100 -15.35 10.11 -23.40
C ALA A 100 -14.81 11.52 -23.08
N SER A 101 -15.31 12.16 -22.01
CA SER A 101 -14.93 13.52 -21.63
C SER A 101 -14.72 13.70 -20.13
N ALA A 102 -13.97 14.75 -19.76
CA ALA A 102 -13.78 15.12 -18.36
C ALA A 102 -15.10 15.52 -17.66
N GLU A 103 -16.10 16.00 -18.41
CA GLU A 103 -17.42 16.34 -17.89
C GLU A 103 -18.26 15.11 -17.57
N GLU A 104 -18.22 14.09 -18.44
CA GLU A 104 -18.82 12.78 -18.17
C GLU A 104 -18.22 12.12 -16.94
N LEU A 105 -16.88 12.14 -16.84
CA LEU A 105 -16.18 11.62 -15.68
C LEU A 105 -16.58 12.36 -14.40
N GLU A 106 -16.66 13.69 -14.44
CA GLU A 106 -17.09 14.48 -13.28
C GLU A 106 -18.55 14.18 -12.89
N ARG A 107 -19.42 13.91 -13.87
CA ARG A 107 -20.81 13.49 -13.63
C ARG A 107 -20.87 12.11 -12.97
N GLU A 108 -20.05 11.15 -13.38
CA GLU A 108 -19.94 9.86 -12.68
C GLU A 108 -19.41 10.06 -11.25
N ARG A 109 -18.38 10.90 -11.07
CA ARG A 109 -17.82 11.22 -9.75
C ARG A 109 -18.85 11.89 -8.84
N SER A 110 -19.78 12.68 -9.38
CA SER A 110 -20.83 13.38 -8.62
C SER A 110 -21.85 12.44 -7.93
N LYS A 111 -21.93 11.19 -8.39
CA LYS A 111 -22.78 10.13 -7.80
C LYS A 111 -22.17 9.54 -6.53
N LEU A 112 -20.89 9.82 -6.28
CA LEU A 112 -20.13 9.20 -5.20
C LEU A 112 -20.34 9.92 -3.87
N SER A 113 -20.32 9.14 -2.80
CA SER A 113 -20.44 9.61 -1.42
C SER A 113 -19.62 8.75 -0.45
N VAL A 114 -19.25 9.34 0.68
CA VAL A 114 -18.48 8.70 1.76
C VAL A 114 -19.17 8.94 3.10
N ASP A 115 -18.94 8.07 4.09
CA ASP A 115 -19.38 8.35 5.46
C ASP A 115 -18.64 9.58 6.00
N THR A 116 -19.39 10.59 6.44
CA THR A 116 -18.80 11.90 6.78
C THR A 116 -17.89 11.82 8.00
N LEU A 117 -18.30 11.07 9.04
CA LEU A 117 -17.56 10.99 10.28
C LEU A 117 -16.29 10.16 10.12
N GLN A 118 -16.38 9.01 9.43
CA GLN A 118 -15.21 8.21 9.11
C GLN A 118 -14.24 8.95 8.17
N PHE A 119 -14.76 9.73 7.22
CA PHE A 119 -13.92 10.55 6.35
C PHE A 119 -13.20 11.66 7.13
N LEU A 120 -13.85 12.31 8.11
CA LEU A 120 -13.19 13.26 9.01
C LEU A 120 -12.08 12.61 9.83
N LEU A 121 -12.29 11.40 10.34
CA LEU A 121 -11.26 10.62 11.03
C LEU A 121 -10.09 10.29 10.10
N PHE A 122 -10.37 9.89 8.86
CA PHE A 122 -9.34 9.64 7.85
C PHE A 122 -8.51 10.90 7.54
N LEU A 123 -9.15 12.05 7.39
CA LEU A 123 -8.47 13.33 7.19
C LEU A 123 -7.64 13.73 8.42
N TYR A 124 -8.13 13.43 9.62
CA TYR A 124 -7.41 13.67 10.88
C TYR A 124 -6.16 12.79 11.00
N VAL A 125 -6.22 11.52 10.57
CA VAL A 125 -5.07 10.61 10.60
C VAL A 125 -3.91 11.09 9.73
N GLN A 126 -4.15 11.93 8.72
CA GLN A 126 -3.10 12.54 7.90
C GLN A 126 -2.13 13.42 8.73
N GLN A 127 -2.50 13.82 9.94
CA GLN A 127 -1.62 14.53 10.88
C GLN A 127 -0.46 13.67 11.41
N LEU A 128 -0.47 12.35 11.22
CA LEU A 128 0.60 11.46 11.69
C LEU A 128 1.99 11.91 11.20
N HIS A 129 2.06 12.34 9.94
CA HIS A 129 3.30 12.78 9.29
C HIS A 129 3.60 14.26 9.46
N LYS A 130 2.80 14.99 10.24
CA LYS A 130 3.12 16.37 10.58
C LYS A 130 4.45 16.42 11.34
N VAL A 131 5.37 17.24 10.84
CA VAL A 131 6.66 17.51 11.49
C VAL A 131 6.40 18.39 12.71
N SER A 132 6.75 17.91 13.90
CA SER A 132 6.67 18.70 15.15
C SER A 132 8.07 19.17 15.52
N LEU A 133 8.32 20.49 15.39
CA LEU A 133 9.61 21.11 15.74
C LEU A 133 10.01 20.89 17.20
N ARG A 134 9.05 20.66 18.12
CA ARG A 134 9.34 20.33 19.53
C ARG A 134 10.11 19.01 19.70
N ARG A 135 9.99 18.07 18.76
CA ARG A 135 10.69 16.77 18.80
C ARG A 135 12.13 16.86 18.28
N SER A 136 12.47 17.93 17.56
CA SER A 136 13.82 18.22 17.05
C SER A 136 14.73 18.91 18.07
N LEU A 137 14.16 19.52 19.12
CA LEU A 137 14.92 20.25 20.15
C LEU A 137 15.42 19.35 21.29
N LEU A 138 14.98 18.09 21.31
CA LEU A 138 15.47 17.07 22.24
C LEU A 138 16.33 16.08 21.45
N GLY A 139 17.56 16.51 21.15
CA GLY A 139 18.75 15.70 20.89
C GLY A 139 18.66 14.61 19.84
N ASP A 140 19.26 14.86 18.68
CA ASP A 140 20.19 13.91 18.03
C ASP A 140 21.03 14.72 17.02
N GLU A 141 22.30 14.93 17.38
CA GLU A 141 23.27 15.66 16.57
C GLU A 141 23.49 14.97 15.21
N TRP A 142 23.57 15.83 14.19
CA TRP A 142 24.01 15.54 12.83
C TRP A 142 25.26 14.64 12.78
N PRO A 143 25.32 13.59 11.93
CA PRO A 143 26.48 12.70 11.92
C PRO A 143 27.69 13.37 11.27
N SER A 144 28.76 13.54 12.06
CA SER A 144 30.11 13.77 11.56
C SER A 144 30.71 12.45 11.01
N PRO A 145 31.54 12.51 9.95
CA PRO A 145 32.07 11.32 9.30
C PRO A 145 33.36 10.86 9.98
N ARG A 146 33.27 10.06 11.04
CA ARG A 146 34.29 9.08 11.46
C ARG A 146 33.82 8.27 12.68
N THR A 147 34.05 6.96 12.63
CA THR A 147 34.03 5.93 13.69
C THR A 147 32.75 5.12 13.99
N LYS A 148 32.77 3.88 13.44
CA LYS A 148 32.50 2.53 14.02
C LYS A 148 31.10 2.13 14.58
N SER A 149 30.54 1.12 13.91
CA SER A 149 29.69 -0.03 14.34
C SER A 149 28.39 0.22 15.13
N PRO A 150 27.21 -0.20 14.60
CA PRO A 150 25.94 -0.05 15.31
C PRO A 150 25.65 -1.24 16.23
N SER A 151 25.45 -0.97 17.52
CA SER A 151 24.74 -1.84 18.46
C SER A 151 23.22 -1.74 18.28
N LEU A 152 22.50 -2.82 18.59
CA LEU A 152 21.12 -3.13 18.18
C LEU A 152 20.00 -2.41 18.94
N THR A 153 20.23 -1.23 19.50
CA THR A 153 19.18 -0.46 20.20
C THR A 153 19.38 1.04 20.01
N GLY A 154 18.89 1.57 18.88
CA GLY A 154 18.93 3.00 18.57
C GLY A 154 17.72 3.40 17.75
N LYS A 155 16.93 4.33 18.28
CA LYS A 155 15.74 4.91 17.64
C LYS A 155 16.16 5.57 16.32
N SER A 156 15.54 5.16 15.23
CA SER A 156 15.72 5.77 13.91
C SER A 156 14.97 7.09 13.86
N ALA A 157 15.65 8.22 14.13
CA ALA A 157 15.18 9.53 13.74
C ALA A 157 15.10 9.57 12.19
N GLY A 158 13.89 9.37 11.63
CA GLY A 158 13.65 9.33 10.18
C GLY A 158 13.01 8.04 9.63
N GLY A 159 12.47 7.16 10.48
CA GLY A 159 11.67 6.01 10.01
C GLY A 159 10.26 6.41 9.54
N ASN A 160 9.67 5.65 8.61
CA ASN A 160 8.27 5.81 8.22
C ASN A 160 7.34 5.41 9.37
N LYS A 161 6.58 6.39 9.88
CA LYS A 161 5.64 6.20 10.99
C LYS A 161 4.50 5.23 10.67
N ASN A 162 4.16 5.03 9.39
CA ASN A 162 3.06 4.16 8.94
C ASN A 162 3.29 2.68 9.24
N TRP A 163 4.53 2.27 9.47
CA TRP A 163 4.90 0.86 9.69
C TRP A 163 5.28 0.60 11.16
N ASN A 164 4.81 1.44 12.07
CA ASN A 164 5.05 1.31 13.48
C ASN A 164 3.73 1.39 14.26
N ASP A 165 3.20 0.23 14.60
CA ASP A 165 1.97 0.07 15.38
C ASP A 165 2.06 0.75 16.76
N GLN A 166 3.26 0.93 17.31
CA GLN A 166 3.46 1.73 18.52
C GLN A 166 3.31 3.23 18.28
N GLU A 167 3.75 3.74 17.13
CA GLU A 167 3.55 5.15 16.78
C GLU A 167 2.09 5.44 16.45
N HIS A 168 1.36 4.48 15.85
CA HIS A 168 -0.08 4.60 15.66
C HIS A 168 -0.82 4.66 17.01
N LEU A 169 -0.48 3.77 17.94
CA LEU A 169 -1.04 3.77 19.29
C LEU A 169 -0.73 5.08 20.01
N ALA A 170 0.53 5.53 20.00
CA ALA A 170 0.94 6.78 20.62
C ALA A 170 0.24 8.00 20.01
N PHE A 171 0.03 8.01 18.68
CA PHE A 171 -0.72 9.05 17.99
C PHE A 171 -2.18 9.08 18.46
N VAL A 172 -2.87 7.93 18.49
CA VAL A 172 -4.27 7.88 18.93
C VAL A 172 -4.39 8.24 20.41
N GLN A 173 -3.50 7.76 21.28
CA GLN A 173 -3.51 8.11 22.70
C GLN A 173 -3.28 9.60 22.93
N SER A 174 -2.33 10.22 22.22
CA SER A 174 -2.05 11.66 22.39
C SER A 174 -3.16 12.57 21.83
N HIS A 175 -3.91 12.10 20.83
CA HIS A 175 -4.98 12.88 20.19
C HIS A 175 -6.39 12.39 20.52
N LEU A 176 -6.56 11.48 21.48
CA LEU A 176 -7.85 10.81 21.71
C LEU A 176 -8.99 11.81 21.98
N LEU A 177 -8.73 12.81 22.83
CA LEU A 177 -9.73 13.83 23.14
C LEU A 177 -10.08 14.67 21.91
N ASP A 178 -9.09 15.14 21.14
CA ASP A 178 -9.32 15.88 19.90
C ASP A 178 -10.13 15.07 18.87
N ILE A 179 -9.85 13.77 18.78
CA ILE A 179 -10.58 12.84 17.91
C ILE A 179 -12.04 12.73 18.35
N LEU A 180 -12.30 12.60 19.65
CA LEU A 180 -13.67 12.54 20.17
C LEU A 180 -14.40 13.87 19.99
N GLU A 181 -13.74 15.00 20.26
CA GLU A 181 -14.28 16.34 20.05
C GLU A 181 -14.61 16.63 18.59
N LEU A 182 -13.83 16.10 17.65
CA LEU A 182 -14.12 16.21 16.21
C LEU A 182 -15.44 15.55 15.83
N LEU A 183 -15.86 14.51 16.57
CA LEU A 183 -17.08 13.77 16.32
C LEU A 183 -18.31 14.33 17.05
N LEU A 184 -18.14 15.25 18.01
CA LEU A 184 -19.25 15.88 18.71
C LEU A 184 -20.12 16.73 17.78
N GLU A 185 -21.35 16.99 18.24
CA GLU A 185 -22.23 17.97 17.62
C GLU A 185 -21.69 19.39 17.84
N PRO A 186 -21.74 20.29 16.83
CA PRO A 186 -21.13 21.62 16.91
C PRO A 186 -21.62 22.46 18.09
N GLU A 187 -22.87 22.27 18.52
CA GLU A 187 -23.50 22.99 19.64
C GLU A 187 -22.92 22.59 20.99
N GLN A 188 -22.25 21.44 21.09
CA GLN A 188 -21.62 20.97 22.32
C GLN A 188 -20.20 21.51 22.54
N LEU A 189 -19.67 22.27 21.58
CA LEU A 189 -18.34 22.86 21.65
C LEU A 189 -18.43 24.34 22.02
N SER A 190 -17.55 24.78 22.92
CA SER A 190 -17.42 26.20 23.25
C SER A 190 -16.89 27.02 22.07
N ALA A 191 -16.93 28.34 22.17
CA ALA A 191 -16.29 29.24 21.20
C ALA A 191 -14.78 28.96 21.01
N SER A 192 -14.11 28.40 22.03
CA SER A 192 -12.71 27.95 21.97
C SER A 192 -12.54 26.52 21.46
N SER A 193 -13.60 25.89 20.92
CA SER A 193 -13.61 24.52 20.38
C SER A 193 -13.27 23.43 21.40
N HIS A 194 -13.66 23.61 22.66
CA HIS A 194 -13.49 22.61 23.71
C HIS A 194 -14.83 22.08 24.18
N SER A 195 -14.82 20.79 24.52
CA SER A 195 -15.96 20.09 25.11
C SER A 195 -16.15 20.43 26.60
N SER A 196 -17.34 20.11 27.12
CA SER A 196 -17.71 20.26 28.52
C SER A 196 -17.77 18.91 29.23
N CYS A 197 -17.78 18.89 30.57
CA CYS A 197 -17.98 17.67 31.35
C CYS A 197 -19.33 16.98 31.06
N SER A 198 -20.32 17.75 30.59
CA SER A 198 -21.65 17.28 30.18
C SER A 198 -21.76 16.85 28.71
N SER A 199 -20.69 16.96 27.92
CA SER A 199 -20.74 16.61 26.48
C SER A 199 -21.05 15.12 26.27
N LEU A 200 -21.84 14.83 25.24
CA LEU A 200 -22.37 13.50 24.94
C LEU A 200 -21.95 13.08 23.55
N VAL A 201 -21.30 11.92 23.45
CA VAL A 201 -20.90 11.29 22.19
C VAL A 201 -22.05 10.40 21.69
N SER A 202 -22.52 10.63 20.46
CA SER A 202 -23.59 9.82 19.87
C SER A 202 -23.13 8.39 19.57
N PHE A 203 -24.09 7.47 19.44
CA PHE A 203 -23.79 6.10 19.01
C PHE A 203 -23.15 6.08 17.61
N GLU A 204 -23.61 6.93 16.71
CA GLU A 204 -23.09 7.08 15.34
C GLU A 204 -21.62 7.51 15.34
N ALA A 205 -21.22 8.40 16.25
CA ALA A 205 -19.82 8.77 16.45
C ALA A 205 -18.96 7.59 16.92
N VAL A 206 -19.48 6.73 17.81
CA VAL A 206 -18.76 5.51 18.24
C VAL A 206 -18.70 4.47 17.11
N CYS A 207 -19.74 4.36 16.28
CA CYS A 207 -19.71 3.57 15.04
C CYS A 207 -18.61 4.08 14.10
N ALA A 208 -18.52 5.39 13.89
CA ALA A 208 -17.45 5.98 13.09
C ALA A 208 -16.06 5.73 13.68
N LEU A 209 -15.90 5.81 15.01
CA LEU A 209 -14.64 5.53 15.70
C LEU A 209 -14.15 4.09 15.53
N SER A 210 -15.05 3.15 15.17
CA SER A 210 -14.68 1.78 14.78
C SER A 210 -13.83 1.70 13.50
N PHE A 211 -13.75 2.81 12.75
CA PHE A 211 -12.78 2.98 11.67
C PHE A 211 -11.33 2.96 12.17
N LEU A 212 -11.07 3.51 13.37
CA LEU A 212 -9.73 3.60 13.95
C LEU A 212 -9.46 2.51 14.99
N LEU A 213 -10.49 2.04 15.68
CA LEU A 213 -10.37 1.15 16.84
C LEU A 213 -11.18 -0.12 16.65
N GLU A 214 -10.60 -1.24 17.06
CA GLU A 214 -11.26 -2.54 17.16
C GLU A 214 -10.75 -3.24 18.42
N GLY A 215 -11.34 -4.39 18.77
CA GLY A 215 -10.92 -5.10 19.95
C GLY A 215 -11.45 -6.51 20.07
N THR A 216 -11.20 -7.12 21.22
CA THR A 216 -11.78 -8.41 21.59
C THR A 216 -12.16 -8.40 23.05
N VAL A 217 -13.10 -9.25 23.41
CA VAL A 217 -13.29 -9.68 24.79
C VAL A 217 -12.18 -10.67 25.14
N SER A 218 -11.59 -10.57 26.34
CA SER A 218 -10.38 -11.31 26.73
C SER A 218 -10.44 -12.84 26.54
N SER A 219 -11.64 -13.42 26.44
CA SER A 219 -11.89 -14.86 26.28
C SER A 219 -12.34 -15.32 24.88
N SER A 220 -12.77 -14.44 23.97
CA SER A 220 -13.43 -14.85 22.71
C SER A 220 -12.49 -15.12 21.55
N GLY A 221 -11.36 -14.41 21.47
CA GLY A 221 -10.44 -14.48 20.31
C GLY A 221 -10.96 -13.83 19.02
N THR A 222 -12.28 -13.58 18.92
CA THR A 222 -12.94 -12.86 17.83
C THR A 222 -12.69 -11.36 17.90
N VAL A 223 -12.23 -10.78 16.80
CA VAL A 223 -12.11 -9.32 16.64
C VAL A 223 -13.51 -8.75 16.40
N GLN A 224 -13.86 -7.67 17.10
CA GLN A 224 -15.14 -6.98 16.98
C GLN A 224 -14.91 -5.48 16.83
N PRO A 225 -15.79 -4.76 16.10
CA PRO A 225 -15.71 -3.32 16.02
C PRO A 225 -16.00 -2.67 17.38
N LEU A 226 -15.44 -1.47 17.59
CA LEU A 226 -15.54 -0.75 18.86
C LEU A 226 -16.99 -0.57 19.35
N HIS A 227 -17.90 -0.20 18.44
CA HIS A 227 -19.28 0.11 18.81
C HIS A 227 -20.04 -1.11 19.38
N GLU A 228 -19.77 -2.33 18.89
CA GLU A 228 -20.33 -3.55 19.47
C GLU A 228 -19.79 -3.83 20.87
N LEU A 229 -18.48 -3.64 21.07
CA LEU A 229 -17.84 -3.82 22.37
C LEU A 229 -18.35 -2.80 23.40
N ALA A 230 -18.51 -1.54 22.97
CA ALA A 230 -19.00 -0.46 23.81
C ALA A 230 -20.46 -0.67 24.29
N LEU A 231 -21.28 -1.39 23.51
CA LEU A 231 -22.66 -1.71 23.87
C LEU A 231 -22.79 -2.90 24.84
N ARG A 232 -21.72 -3.61 25.18
CA ARG A 232 -21.80 -4.71 26.15
C ARG A 232 -22.11 -4.20 27.56
N GLN A 233 -23.10 -4.80 28.23
CA GLN A 233 -23.57 -4.35 29.54
C GLN A 233 -22.47 -4.15 30.61
N PRO A 234 -21.43 -5.00 30.73
CA PRO A 234 -20.35 -4.79 31.69
C PRO A 234 -19.57 -3.47 31.49
N CYS A 235 -19.62 -2.90 30.28
CA CYS A 235 -18.90 -1.67 29.94
C CYS A 235 -19.70 -0.41 30.27
N HIS A 236 -21.04 -0.48 30.40
CA HIS A 236 -21.91 0.70 30.49
C HIS A 236 -21.56 1.63 31.66
N GLY A 237 -21.22 1.07 32.82
CA GLY A 237 -20.80 1.85 33.98
C GLY A 237 -19.48 2.60 33.76
N HIS A 238 -18.56 2.00 32.99
CA HIS A 238 -17.22 2.52 32.73
C HIS A 238 -17.20 3.53 31.58
N ASN A 239 -17.91 3.25 30.49
CA ASN A 239 -17.94 4.12 29.30
C ASN A 239 -19.07 5.16 29.33
N GLY A 240 -19.95 5.10 30.34
CA GLY A 240 -21.02 6.08 30.51
C GLY A 240 -22.14 6.00 29.47
N PHE A 241 -22.41 4.81 28.94
CA PHE A 241 -23.50 4.59 27.98
C PHE A 241 -24.88 4.75 28.62
N SER A 242 -25.73 5.55 27.99
CA SER A 242 -27.15 5.72 28.33
C SER A 242 -28.03 5.04 27.28
N LYS A 243 -28.80 4.03 27.69
CA LYS A 243 -29.72 3.29 26.80
C LYS A 243 -30.83 4.20 26.24
N GLY A 244 -31.33 5.14 27.04
CA GLY A 244 -32.46 6.00 26.66
C GLY A 244 -32.12 7.00 25.55
N SER A 245 -30.95 7.64 25.65
CA SER A 245 -30.49 8.61 24.65
C SER A 245 -29.61 7.99 23.56
N ARG A 246 -29.16 6.74 23.73
CA ARG A 246 -28.14 6.09 22.87
C ARG A 246 -26.86 6.92 22.75
N THR A 247 -26.44 7.53 23.84
CA THR A 247 -25.22 8.36 23.92
C THR A 247 -24.27 7.86 24.99
N PHE A 248 -23.01 8.30 24.90
CA PHE A 248 -21.96 8.05 25.88
C PHE A 248 -21.54 9.38 26.52
N SER A 249 -21.30 9.38 27.83
CA SER A 249 -20.65 10.52 28.49
C SER A 249 -19.20 10.65 27.99
N LEU A 250 -18.84 11.82 27.44
CA LEU A 250 -17.51 12.02 26.85
C LEU A 250 -16.36 11.73 27.83
N PRO A 251 -16.34 12.25 29.08
CA PRO A 251 -15.25 11.97 30.01
C PRO A 251 -15.12 10.49 30.37
N LYS A 252 -16.26 9.79 30.55
CA LYS A 252 -16.27 8.36 30.86
C LYS A 252 -15.80 7.52 29.67
N LEU A 253 -16.29 7.83 28.47
CA LEU A 253 -15.88 7.15 27.25
C LEU A 253 -14.38 7.33 26.99
N GLU A 254 -13.88 8.56 27.11
CA GLU A 254 -12.46 8.88 26.93
C GLU A 254 -11.58 8.10 27.91
N SER A 255 -11.93 8.13 29.21
CA SER A 255 -11.21 7.39 30.23
C SER A 255 -11.24 5.87 30.00
N TRP A 256 -12.37 5.33 29.57
CA TRP A 256 -12.52 3.90 29.28
C TRP A 256 -11.71 3.48 28.05
N LEU A 257 -11.71 4.28 26.98
CA LEU A 257 -10.90 4.04 25.80
C LEU A 257 -9.40 4.05 26.16
N ARG A 258 -8.94 5.05 26.93
CA ARG A 258 -7.53 5.10 27.37
C ARG A 258 -7.11 3.87 28.18
N SER A 259 -7.93 3.45 29.14
CA SER A 259 -7.60 2.31 30.00
C SER A 259 -7.70 0.97 29.27
N SER A 260 -8.50 0.88 28.22
CA SER A 260 -8.71 -0.34 27.44
C SER A 260 -7.77 -0.47 26.23
N LEU A 261 -7.11 0.61 25.81
CA LEU A 261 -6.19 0.63 24.67
C LEU A 261 -4.88 -0.11 24.98
N THR A 262 -4.53 -1.05 24.12
CA THR A 262 -3.36 -1.92 24.23
C THR A 262 -2.58 -1.96 22.91
N ALA A 263 -1.39 -2.57 22.92
CA ALA A 263 -0.63 -2.81 21.70
C ALA A 263 -1.40 -3.73 20.75
N ASN A 264 -1.34 -3.46 19.44
CA ASN A 264 -2.07 -4.24 18.45
C ASN A 264 -1.54 -5.69 18.39
N PRO A 265 -2.36 -6.71 18.74
CA PRO A 265 -1.95 -8.11 18.74
C PRO A 265 -1.76 -8.69 17.33
N LEU A 266 -2.32 -8.03 16.31
CA LEU A 266 -2.26 -8.38 14.90
C LEU A 266 -1.29 -7.46 14.12
N GLY A 267 -0.63 -6.55 14.84
CA GLY A 267 0.29 -5.58 14.29
C GLY A 267 1.67 -6.17 13.95
N MET A 268 2.50 -5.30 13.36
CA MET A 268 3.84 -5.65 12.89
C MET A 268 4.78 -6.03 14.03
N THR A 269 4.68 -5.38 15.20
CA THR A 269 5.55 -5.66 16.34
C THR A 269 5.37 -7.09 16.82
N VAL A 270 4.12 -7.56 16.87
CA VAL A 270 3.81 -8.95 17.26
C VAL A 270 4.21 -9.93 16.15
N CYS A 271 3.96 -9.59 14.88
CA CYS A 271 4.42 -10.40 13.74
C CYS A 271 5.94 -10.65 13.77
N LEU A 272 6.75 -9.63 14.07
CA LEU A 272 8.21 -9.78 14.15
C LEU A 272 8.68 -10.57 15.38
N LYS A 273 8.02 -10.42 16.53
CA LYS A 273 8.44 -11.04 17.80
C LYS A 273 7.95 -12.48 17.95
N ALA A 274 6.70 -12.72 17.57
CA ALA A 274 5.96 -13.96 17.86
C ALA A 274 5.24 -14.52 16.63
N GLY A 275 5.45 -13.95 15.44
CA GLY A 275 4.89 -14.47 14.19
C GLY A 275 5.46 -15.82 13.80
N ARG A 276 4.70 -16.57 12.99
CA ARG A 276 5.17 -17.84 12.43
C ARG A 276 6.26 -17.52 11.41
N LYS A 277 7.46 -18.07 11.62
CA LYS A 277 8.56 -17.96 10.66
C LYS A 277 8.23 -18.83 9.46
N LEU A 278 8.27 -18.26 8.27
CA LEU A 278 8.00 -18.99 7.04
C LEU A 278 9.32 -19.54 6.48
N ALA A 279 9.34 -20.86 6.31
CA ALA A 279 10.36 -21.59 5.58
C ALA A 279 10.01 -21.57 4.09
N TRP A 280 10.30 -20.49 3.37
CA TRP A 280 10.18 -20.54 1.92
C TRP A 280 11.43 -21.25 1.39
N ALA A 281 11.21 -22.36 0.70
CA ALA A 281 12.27 -23.17 0.13
C ALA A 281 13.14 -22.27 -0.75
N GLN A 282 14.42 -22.24 -0.43
CA GLN A 282 15.43 -21.64 -1.27
C GLN A 282 15.55 -22.55 -2.49
N GLN A 283 15.41 -22.02 -3.71
CA GLN A 283 15.69 -22.84 -4.90
C GLN A 283 17.20 -23.10 -5.10
N VAL A 284 18.05 -22.68 -4.16
CA VAL A 284 19.50 -22.92 -4.16
C VAL A 284 19.94 -23.34 -2.77
N GLU A 285 20.52 -24.53 -2.60
CA GLU A 285 21.30 -24.86 -1.39
C GLU A 285 22.64 -24.13 -1.45
N GLY A 286 22.90 -23.26 -0.46
CA GLY A 286 24.16 -22.56 -0.30
C GLY A 286 24.21 -21.86 1.06
N THR A 287 25.43 -21.56 1.55
CA THR A 287 25.72 -20.94 2.87
C THR A 287 25.17 -19.52 3.06
N THR A 288 24.34 -19.02 2.14
CA THR A 288 23.67 -17.72 2.23
C THR A 288 22.69 -17.71 3.40
N ARG A 289 22.69 -16.63 4.19
CA ARG A 289 21.72 -16.43 5.28
C ARG A 289 20.29 -16.63 4.77
N ARG A 290 19.54 -17.51 5.44
CA ARG A 290 18.11 -17.74 5.19
C ARG A 290 17.32 -16.42 5.24
N ALA A 291 16.48 -16.18 4.23
CA ALA A 291 15.57 -15.05 4.20
C ALA A 291 14.74 -14.98 5.49
N LYS A 292 14.64 -13.81 6.11
CA LYS A 292 13.84 -13.62 7.33
C LYS A 292 12.42 -13.26 6.93
N ILE A 293 11.56 -14.28 6.92
CA ILE A 293 10.16 -14.13 6.58
C ILE A 293 9.32 -14.49 7.80
N ALA A 294 8.50 -13.55 8.24
CA ALA A 294 7.56 -13.74 9.34
C ALA A 294 6.14 -13.46 8.84
N CYS A 295 5.18 -14.26 9.27
CA CYS A 295 3.77 -13.97 9.10
C CYS A 295 3.06 -13.87 10.45
N SER A 296 1.96 -13.14 10.51
CA SER A 296 1.10 -13.09 11.70
C SER A 296 0.73 -14.51 12.14
N ALA A 297 0.96 -14.81 13.43
CA ALA A 297 0.72 -16.15 13.99
C ALA A 297 -0.78 -16.50 14.12
N ARG A 298 -1.65 -15.48 14.14
CA ARG A 298 -3.10 -15.62 14.16
C ARG A 298 -3.66 -15.00 12.89
N VAL A 299 -4.30 -15.82 12.06
CA VAL A 299 -5.10 -15.36 10.93
C VAL A 299 -6.56 -15.48 11.37
N VAL A 300 -7.19 -14.34 11.63
CA VAL A 300 -8.63 -14.27 11.88
C VAL A 300 -9.27 -14.02 10.51
N PRO A 301 -10.34 -14.74 10.11
CA PRO A 301 -10.91 -14.63 8.75
C PRO A 301 -11.23 -13.19 8.32
N GLU A 302 -11.61 -12.34 9.26
CA GLU A 302 -11.98 -10.94 9.02
C GLU A 302 -10.79 -9.97 8.93
N VAL A 303 -9.58 -10.41 9.28
CA VAL A 303 -8.38 -9.55 9.33
C VAL A 303 -7.35 -10.00 8.31
N SER A 304 -6.95 -9.07 7.44
CA SER A 304 -5.92 -9.28 6.42
C SER A 304 -4.59 -9.68 7.08
N PRO A 305 -3.97 -10.82 6.69
CA PRO A 305 -2.74 -11.29 7.32
C PRO A 305 -1.56 -10.34 7.06
N MET A 306 -0.62 -10.28 8.00
CA MET A 306 0.61 -9.50 7.88
C MET A 306 1.77 -10.41 7.51
N VAL A 307 2.50 -10.10 6.43
CA VAL A 307 3.69 -10.84 6.00
C VAL A 307 4.86 -9.86 5.88
N ILE A 308 5.95 -10.14 6.58
CA ILE A 308 7.16 -9.31 6.61
C ILE A 308 8.33 -10.12 6.08
N MET A 309 8.91 -9.65 4.99
CA MET A 309 10.11 -10.17 4.36
C MET A 309 11.24 -9.18 4.57
N SER A 310 12.34 -9.61 5.17
CA SER A 310 13.45 -8.73 5.51
C SER A 310 14.80 -9.36 5.23
N GLN A 311 15.76 -8.52 4.81
CA GLN A 311 17.17 -8.92 4.64
C GLN A 311 17.38 -10.07 3.65
N VAL A 312 16.58 -10.12 2.56
CA VAL A 312 16.84 -11.02 1.43
C VAL A 312 18.01 -10.45 0.64
N TYR A 313 19.06 -11.25 0.47
CA TYR A 313 20.28 -10.81 -0.20
C TYR A 313 20.75 -11.86 -1.20
N ARG A 314 20.95 -11.45 -2.46
CA ARG A 314 21.44 -12.32 -3.54
C ARG A 314 20.61 -13.59 -3.72
N GLN A 315 19.29 -13.49 -3.57
CA GLN A 315 18.39 -14.63 -3.63
C GLN A 315 17.24 -14.35 -4.60
N THR A 316 16.78 -15.42 -5.25
CA THR A 316 15.52 -15.45 -5.97
C THR A 316 14.48 -16.17 -5.12
N LEU A 317 13.40 -15.47 -4.79
CA LEU A 317 12.28 -15.99 -4.02
C LEU A 317 11.03 -15.93 -4.89
N ALA A 318 10.37 -17.06 -5.06
CA ALA A 318 9.10 -17.12 -5.77
C ALA A 318 8.06 -17.84 -4.91
N LYS A 319 6.89 -17.21 -4.77
CA LYS A 319 5.80 -17.78 -3.99
C LYS A 319 4.46 -17.42 -4.60
N SER A 320 3.67 -18.47 -4.85
CA SER A 320 2.21 -18.42 -4.90
C SER A 320 1.68 -19.25 -3.74
N SER A 321 0.78 -18.69 -2.92
CA SER A 321 0.23 -19.37 -1.74
C SER A 321 -0.96 -18.63 -1.13
N ASP A 322 -1.89 -19.39 -0.55
CA ASP A 322 -3.00 -18.88 0.27
C ASP A 322 -2.55 -17.99 1.43
N THR A 323 -1.31 -18.14 1.91
CA THR A 323 -0.75 -17.27 2.97
C THR A 323 -0.55 -15.82 2.53
N LEU A 324 -0.47 -15.57 1.22
CA LEU A 324 -0.32 -14.25 0.63
C LEU A 324 -1.66 -13.65 0.17
N VAL A 325 -2.68 -14.48 -0.02
CA VAL A 325 -4.00 -14.03 -0.47
C VAL A 325 -4.56 -13.02 0.53
N GLY A 326 -4.82 -11.80 0.05
CA GLY A 326 -5.31 -10.70 0.88
C GLY A 326 -4.32 -10.19 1.93
N ALA A 327 -3.03 -10.53 1.85
CA ALA A 327 -2.04 -10.12 2.83
C ALA A 327 -1.59 -8.65 2.67
N HIS A 328 -1.27 -8.01 3.79
CA HIS A 328 -0.39 -6.84 3.84
C HIS A 328 1.06 -7.32 3.85
N VAL A 329 1.81 -7.03 2.79
CA VAL A 329 3.20 -7.46 2.64
C VAL A 329 4.16 -6.29 2.85
N ARG A 330 5.16 -6.47 3.71
CA ARG A 330 6.30 -5.56 3.87
C ARG A 330 7.58 -6.23 3.41
N ILE A 331 8.24 -5.65 2.42
CA ILE A 331 9.56 -6.05 1.93
C ILE A 331 10.56 -4.99 2.38
N HIS A 332 11.55 -5.38 3.18
CA HIS A 332 12.41 -4.42 3.86
C HIS A 332 13.88 -4.82 3.86
N ARG A 333 14.77 -3.88 3.48
CA ARG A 333 16.24 -4.12 3.46
C ARG A 333 16.66 -5.30 2.59
N CYS A 334 16.01 -5.50 1.44
CA CYS A 334 16.43 -6.50 0.46
C CYS A 334 17.44 -5.91 -0.53
N ASN A 335 18.45 -6.68 -0.95
CA ASN A 335 19.48 -6.21 -1.86
C ASN A 335 19.85 -7.28 -2.90
N GLU A 336 20.09 -6.88 -4.14
CA GLU A 336 20.54 -7.77 -5.23
C GLU A 336 19.66 -9.03 -5.37
N SER A 337 18.33 -8.87 -5.24
CA SER A 337 17.39 -10.00 -5.14
C SER A 337 16.25 -9.91 -6.15
N PHE A 338 15.71 -11.07 -6.52
CA PHE A 338 14.50 -11.19 -7.33
C PHE A 338 13.39 -11.77 -6.47
N ILE A 339 12.27 -11.07 -6.31
CA ILE A 339 11.16 -11.54 -5.47
C ILE A 339 9.88 -11.54 -6.28
N TYR A 340 9.26 -12.72 -6.40
CA TYR A 340 8.02 -12.97 -7.11
C TYR A 340 6.94 -13.38 -6.12
N LEU A 341 5.93 -12.52 -5.93
CA LEU A 341 4.77 -12.78 -5.06
C LEU A 341 3.53 -12.86 -5.93
N LEU A 342 3.30 -14.02 -6.55
CA LEU A 342 2.31 -14.21 -7.61
C LEU A 342 0.94 -14.63 -7.03
N SER A 343 0.41 -13.82 -6.12
CA SER A 343 -0.88 -14.02 -5.44
C SER A 343 -1.62 -12.69 -5.34
N PRO A 344 -2.96 -12.67 -5.18
CA PRO A 344 -3.71 -11.43 -4.98
C PRO A 344 -3.41 -10.84 -3.59
N LEU A 345 -2.84 -9.64 -3.54
CA LEU A 345 -2.38 -9.00 -2.29
C LEU A 345 -3.31 -7.86 -1.88
N ARG A 346 -3.41 -7.57 -0.57
CA ARG A 346 -4.15 -6.41 -0.07
C ARG A 346 -3.36 -5.13 -0.24
N SER A 347 -2.10 -5.12 0.20
CA SER A 347 -1.18 -3.99 0.02
C SER A 347 0.27 -4.44 0.09
N VAL A 348 1.17 -3.71 -0.56
CA VAL A 348 2.62 -3.98 -0.51
C VAL A 348 3.38 -2.72 -0.14
N THR A 349 4.39 -2.84 0.73
CA THR A 349 5.41 -1.81 0.89
C THR A 349 6.80 -2.35 0.70
N VAL A 350 7.58 -1.66 -0.12
CA VAL A 350 8.99 -1.94 -0.39
C VAL A 350 9.81 -0.81 0.20
N GLU A 351 10.63 -1.11 1.22
CA GLU A 351 11.37 -0.11 1.98
C GLU A 351 12.87 -0.47 2.05
N LYS A 352 13.75 0.52 1.84
CA LYS A 352 15.21 0.34 2.02
C LYS A 352 15.81 -0.77 1.16
N CYS A 353 15.26 -1.00 -0.02
CA CYS A 353 15.74 -2.05 -0.94
C CYS A 353 16.65 -1.49 -2.03
N ARG A 354 17.60 -2.30 -2.50
CA ARG A 354 18.56 -1.88 -3.54
C ARG A 354 18.77 -2.93 -4.61
N ASN A 355 19.03 -2.51 -5.86
CA ASN A 355 19.44 -3.40 -6.96
C ASN A 355 18.55 -4.65 -7.09
N SER A 356 17.24 -4.52 -6.91
CA SER A 356 16.33 -5.66 -6.75
C SER A 356 15.13 -5.53 -7.68
N THR A 357 14.58 -6.68 -8.10
CA THR A 357 13.36 -6.74 -8.92
C THR A 357 12.23 -7.38 -8.11
N PHE A 358 11.10 -6.69 -8.04
CA PHE A 358 9.89 -7.15 -7.37
C PHE A 358 8.79 -7.37 -8.40
N VAL A 359 8.34 -8.60 -8.54
CA VAL A 359 7.22 -8.98 -9.40
C VAL A 359 6.06 -9.39 -8.49
N LEU A 360 4.96 -8.65 -8.57
CA LEU A 360 3.85 -8.77 -7.64
C LEU A 360 2.59 -9.13 -8.41
N GLY A 361 1.79 -10.03 -7.84
CA GLY A 361 0.41 -10.22 -8.25
C GLY A 361 -0.44 -8.97 -7.97
N PRO A 362 -1.69 -8.96 -8.43
CA PRO A 362 -2.60 -7.83 -8.28
C PRO A 362 -2.73 -7.34 -6.84
N VAL A 363 -2.53 -6.04 -6.63
CA VAL A 363 -2.58 -5.40 -5.31
C VAL A 363 -3.82 -4.52 -5.18
N GLY A 364 -4.79 -4.99 -4.39
CA GLY A 364 -6.12 -4.39 -4.33
C GLY A 364 -6.19 -2.98 -3.75
N THR A 365 -5.28 -2.59 -2.85
CA THR A 365 -5.34 -1.28 -2.15
C THR A 365 -4.23 -0.33 -2.57
N SER A 366 -2.97 -0.70 -2.28
CA SER A 366 -1.83 0.18 -2.59
C SER A 366 -0.49 -0.53 -2.58
N VAL A 367 0.41 -0.07 -3.45
CA VAL A 367 1.84 -0.32 -3.41
C VAL A 367 2.55 0.97 -2.99
N HIS A 368 3.42 0.88 -1.99
CA HIS A 368 4.24 1.99 -1.54
C HIS A 368 5.73 1.64 -1.63
N VAL A 369 6.53 2.48 -2.25
CA VAL A 369 7.98 2.26 -2.41
C VAL A 369 8.74 3.43 -1.81
N GLN A 370 9.63 3.13 -0.88
CA GLN A 370 10.29 4.14 -0.07
C GLN A 370 11.78 3.84 0.15
N SER A 371 12.61 4.88 0.07
CA SER A 371 14.05 4.78 0.38
C SER A 371 14.74 3.66 -0.41
N CYS A 372 14.35 3.48 -1.67
CA CYS A 372 14.84 2.41 -2.55
C CYS A 372 15.74 2.98 -3.64
N ASP A 373 16.74 2.20 -4.04
CA ASP A 373 17.76 2.61 -5.02
C ASP A 373 17.94 1.53 -6.09
N ASN A 374 17.84 1.92 -7.36
CA ASN A 374 17.93 1.02 -8.51
C ASN A 374 17.04 -0.23 -8.37
N VAL A 375 15.74 0.00 -8.10
CA VAL A 375 14.74 -1.07 -7.95
C VAL A 375 13.79 -1.09 -9.14
N LYS A 376 13.45 -2.30 -9.61
CA LYS A 376 12.39 -2.53 -10.59
C LYS A 376 11.16 -3.11 -9.90
N VAL A 377 9.98 -2.53 -10.12
CA VAL A 377 8.71 -3.07 -9.62
C VAL A 377 7.76 -3.31 -10.79
N ILE A 378 7.24 -4.53 -10.90
CA ILE A 378 6.29 -4.96 -11.93
C ILE A 378 5.01 -5.38 -11.22
N VAL A 379 3.92 -4.63 -11.39
CA VAL A 379 2.71 -4.83 -10.59
C VAL A 379 1.44 -4.25 -11.23
N VAL A 380 0.33 -4.97 -11.10
CA VAL A 380 -1.02 -4.43 -11.26
C VAL A 380 -1.50 -3.96 -9.88
N CYS A 381 -1.87 -2.69 -9.72
CA CYS A 381 -2.28 -2.18 -8.40
C CYS A 381 -3.34 -1.09 -8.48
N HIS A 382 -4.15 -0.97 -7.43
CA HIS A 382 -5.12 0.14 -7.37
C HIS A 382 -4.42 1.50 -7.29
N ARG A 383 -3.33 1.59 -6.54
CA ARG A 383 -2.56 2.83 -6.34
C ARG A 383 -1.09 2.53 -6.14
N LEU A 384 -0.23 3.34 -6.73
CA LEU A 384 1.21 3.37 -6.47
C LEU A 384 1.60 4.69 -5.79
N SER A 385 2.52 4.64 -4.83
CA SER A 385 3.12 5.86 -4.24
C SER A 385 4.61 5.69 -3.96
N LEU A 386 5.40 6.73 -4.25
CA LEU A 386 6.86 6.70 -4.22
C LEU A 386 7.42 7.83 -3.34
N SER A 387 8.43 7.54 -2.52
CA SER A 387 9.13 8.55 -1.71
C SER A 387 10.61 8.21 -1.54
N SER A 388 11.49 9.22 -1.63
CA SER A 388 12.92 9.00 -1.39
C SER A 388 13.53 7.89 -2.25
N THR A 389 13.15 7.78 -3.53
CA THR A 389 13.66 6.72 -4.44
C THR A 389 14.62 7.27 -5.48
N THR A 390 15.61 6.46 -5.89
CA THR A 390 16.61 6.84 -6.90
C THR A 390 16.74 5.75 -7.97
N GLY A 391 16.67 6.11 -9.25
CA GLY A 391 16.91 5.18 -10.36
C GLY A 391 15.92 4.01 -10.44
N CYS A 392 14.72 4.16 -9.89
CA CYS A 392 13.72 3.09 -9.86
C CYS A 392 12.86 3.06 -11.14
N THR A 393 12.49 1.87 -11.59
CA THR A 393 11.62 1.64 -12.76
C THR A 393 10.33 0.93 -12.34
N PHE A 394 9.19 1.47 -12.77
CA PHE A 394 7.86 0.99 -12.42
C PHE A 394 7.11 0.58 -13.68
N HIS A 395 6.83 -0.72 -13.81
CA HIS A 395 5.99 -1.26 -14.87
C HIS A 395 4.63 -1.60 -14.29
N ILE A 396 3.63 -0.76 -14.57
CA ILE A 396 2.38 -0.78 -13.82
C ILE A 396 1.14 -0.71 -14.70
N LEU A 397 0.07 -1.31 -14.18
CA LEU A 397 -1.30 -1.10 -14.61
C LEU A 397 -2.06 -0.59 -13.39
N THR A 398 -2.65 0.60 -13.50
CA THR A 398 -3.33 1.20 -12.36
C THR A 398 -4.48 2.12 -12.76
N PRO A 399 -5.66 2.03 -12.11
CA PRO A 399 -6.79 2.90 -12.38
C PRO A 399 -6.68 4.27 -11.68
N THR A 400 -5.57 4.57 -11.00
CA THR A 400 -5.34 5.87 -10.36
C THR A 400 -3.98 6.44 -10.77
N GLN A 401 -3.80 7.76 -10.64
CA GLN A 401 -2.52 8.40 -10.94
C GLN A 401 -1.44 7.95 -9.95
N PRO A 402 -0.26 7.46 -10.40
CA PRO A 402 0.86 7.15 -9.51
C PRO A 402 1.30 8.39 -8.73
N LEU A 403 1.47 8.27 -7.41
CA LEU A 403 1.80 9.40 -6.55
C LEU A 403 3.31 9.53 -6.35
N ILE A 404 3.85 10.68 -6.68
CA ILE A 404 5.25 11.02 -6.43
C ILE A 404 5.29 11.99 -5.25
N LEU A 405 5.88 11.53 -4.13
CA LEU A 405 6.10 12.30 -2.91
C LEU A 405 7.51 12.90 -2.93
N SER A 406 7.99 13.41 -1.79
CA SER A 406 9.29 14.09 -1.68
C SER A 406 10.51 13.17 -1.89
N GLY A 407 11.60 13.73 -2.42
CA GLY A 407 12.93 13.11 -2.47
C GLY A 407 13.16 12.05 -3.56
N ASN A 408 12.40 12.04 -4.64
CA ASN A 408 12.58 11.07 -5.73
C ASN A 408 13.49 11.60 -6.85
N GLN A 409 14.28 10.72 -7.48
CA GLN A 409 15.19 11.06 -8.58
C GLN A 409 15.26 9.95 -9.62
N ALA A 410 15.33 10.32 -10.90
CA ALA A 410 15.50 9.40 -12.02
C ALA A 410 14.47 8.24 -12.04
N VAL A 411 13.21 8.54 -11.72
CA VAL A 411 12.13 7.55 -11.74
C VAL A 411 11.67 7.31 -13.18
N SER A 412 11.50 6.05 -13.58
CA SER A 412 10.97 5.70 -14.91
C SER A 412 9.64 4.94 -14.79
N PHE A 413 8.62 5.36 -15.52
CA PHE A 413 7.33 4.67 -15.63
C PHE A 413 7.16 4.00 -16.98
N ALA A 414 6.58 2.82 -16.99
CA ALA A 414 6.35 2.02 -18.19
C ALA A 414 5.04 1.24 -18.06
N PRO A 415 4.42 0.82 -19.18
CA PRO A 415 3.26 -0.05 -19.10
C PRO A 415 3.63 -1.39 -18.46
N PHE A 416 2.66 -2.00 -17.79
CA PHE A 416 2.75 -3.39 -17.37
C PHE A 416 3.01 -4.29 -18.59
N HIS A 417 3.88 -5.30 -18.45
CA HIS A 417 4.54 -5.96 -19.61
C HIS A 417 4.84 -7.44 -19.38
N THR A 418 4.03 -8.08 -18.54
CA THR A 418 4.19 -9.49 -18.19
C THR A 418 2.82 -10.12 -17.95
N HIS A 419 2.78 -11.43 -17.86
CA HIS A 419 1.62 -12.17 -17.40
C HIS A 419 2.07 -13.42 -16.66
N TYR A 420 1.18 -13.96 -15.83
CA TYR A 420 1.28 -15.34 -15.35
C TYR A 420 -0.11 -15.98 -15.47
N PRO A 421 -0.20 -17.32 -15.57
CA PRO A 421 -1.44 -18.03 -15.90
C PRO A 421 -2.69 -17.66 -15.09
N MET A 422 -2.57 -17.35 -13.78
CA MET A 422 -3.69 -16.93 -12.92
C MET A 422 -3.92 -15.41 -12.82
N LEU A 423 -3.28 -14.60 -13.67
CA LEU A 423 -3.24 -13.15 -13.47
C LEU A 423 -4.62 -12.49 -13.56
N GLU A 424 -5.41 -12.81 -14.58
CA GLU A 424 -6.74 -12.21 -14.76
C GLU A 424 -7.72 -12.62 -13.64
N ASP A 425 -7.67 -13.88 -13.19
CA ASP A 425 -8.43 -14.33 -12.03
C ASP A 425 -8.04 -13.57 -10.76
N HIS A 426 -6.75 -13.40 -10.52
CA HIS A 426 -6.26 -12.62 -9.37
C HIS A 426 -6.68 -11.14 -9.49
N MET A 427 -6.73 -10.57 -10.70
CA MET A 427 -7.21 -9.20 -10.94
C MET A 427 -8.70 -9.06 -10.61
N ALA A 428 -9.52 -10.00 -11.07
CA ALA A 428 -10.95 -10.05 -10.76
C ALA A 428 -11.21 -10.19 -9.25
N GLN A 429 -10.44 -11.04 -8.56
CA GLN A 429 -10.54 -11.23 -7.10
C GLN A 429 -10.30 -9.95 -6.30
N VAL A 430 -9.39 -9.08 -6.75
CA VAL A 430 -9.09 -7.80 -6.05
C VAL A 430 -9.90 -6.61 -6.59
N GLY A 431 -10.64 -6.79 -7.68
CA GLY A 431 -11.49 -5.78 -8.31
C GLY A 431 -10.69 -4.77 -9.12
N LEU A 432 -9.70 -5.24 -9.88
CA LEU A 432 -8.90 -4.42 -10.80
C LEU A 432 -9.22 -4.80 -12.25
N ALA A 433 -9.63 -3.82 -13.03
CA ALA A 433 -9.82 -3.94 -14.47
C ALA A 433 -8.58 -3.46 -15.23
N THR A 434 -8.52 -3.74 -16.53
CA THR A 434 -7.45 -3.26 -17.42
C THR A 434 -7.60 -1.78 -17.78
N LEU A 435 -8.82 -1.23 -17.67
CA LEU A 435 -9.14 0.17 -17.86
C LEU A 435 -10.01 0.70 -16.70
N PRO A 436 -9.90 1.98 -16.32
CA PRO A 436 -8.92 2.96 -16.82
C PRO A 436 -7.48 2.61 -16.42
N ASN A 437 -6.50 3.13 -17.16
CA ASN A 437 -5.08 2.87 -16.90
C ASN A 437 -4.25 4.17 -16.98
N TYR A 438 -3.81 4.68 -15.83
CA TYR A 438 -3.12 5.97 -15.68
C TYR A 438 -1.62 5.84 -15.39
N TRP A 439 -1.00 4.71 -15.77
CA TRP A 439 0.43 4.44 -15.54
C TRP A 439 1.37 5.56 -16.02
N ASN A 440 1.00 6.28 -17.09
CA ASN A 440 1.77 7.36 -17.72
C ASN A 440 1.42 8.76 -17.22
N SER A 441 0.50 8.90 -16.25
CA SER A 441 0.04 10.20 -15.75
C SER A 441 0.27 10.34 -14.24
N PRO A 442 1.53 10.31 -13.76
CA PRO A 442 1.82 10.44 -12.33
C PRO A 442 1.55 11.86 -11.79
N MET A 443 1.14 11.93 -10.52
CA MET A 443 0.83 13.16 -9.79
C MET A 443 1.96 13.52 -8.83
N LEU A 444 2.49 14.73 -8.93
CA LEU A 444 3.41 15.31 -7.95
C LEU A 444 2.62 15.86 -6.75
N VAL A 445 2.66 15.17 -5.60
CA VAL A 445 1.91 15.56 -4.39
C VAL A 445 2.72 16.55 -3.53
N CYS A 446 4.03 16.31 -3.40
CA CYS A 446 4.97 17.19 -2.71
C CYS A 446 5.84 17.89 -3.75
N ARG A 447 5.77 19.23 -3.85
CA ARG A 447 6.70 20.00 -4.67
C ARG A 447 7.88 20.41 -3.80
N ASP A 448 8.99 19.69 -3.93
CA ASP A 448 10.29 20.21 -3.50
C ASP A 448 10.71 21.28 -4.52
N SER A 449 11.20 22.43 -4.06
CA SER A 449 11.49 23.59 -4.91
C SER A 449 12.65 23.29 -5.88
N GLY A 450 12.34 23.03 -7.15
CA GLY A 450 13.30 23.17 -8.27
C GLY A 450 13.38 22.03 -9.29
N ASP A 451 12.99 20.80 -8.94
CA ASP A 451 13.19 19.66 -9.86
C ASP A 451 11.98 19.43 -10.78
N THR A 452 12.10 19.85 -12.04
CA THR A 452 11.08 19.59 -13.08
C THR A 452 11.14 18.18 -13.66
N ASN A 453 12.23 17.44 -13.45
CA ASN A 453 12.48 16.14 -14.08
C ASN A 453 12.58 14.98 -13.06
N VAL A 454 11.64 14.90 -12.12
CA VAL A 454 11.60 13.83 -11.11
C VAL A 454 11.38 12.45 -11.73
N PHE A 455 10.60 12.38 -12.80
CA PHE A 455 10.29 11.14 -13.50
C PHE A 455 10.32 11.31 -15.02
N ARG A 456 10.39 10.19 -15.73
CA ARG A 456 10.23 10.08 -17.18
C ARG A 456 9.41 8.84 -17.54
N LEU A 457 8.85 8.81 -18.75
CA LEU A 457 8.36 7.56 -19.32
C LEU A 457 9.54 6.78 -19.89
N LEU A 458 9.53 5.45 -19.73
CA LEU A 458 10.57 4.59 -20.29
C LEU A 458 10.47 4.65 -21.81
N PRO A 459 11.55 5.00 -22.53
CA PRO A 459 11.52 5.03 -23.99
C PRO A 459 11.11 3.65 -24.56
N PRO A 460 10.28 3.59 -25.61
CA PRO A 460 9.94 2.33 -26.27
C PRO A 460 11.17 1.53 -26.74
N SER A 461 12.25 2.21 -27.12
CA SER A 461 13.54 1.60 -27.48
C SER A 461 14.19 0.78 -26.37
N ASP A 462 13.86 1.07 -25.11
CA ASP A 462 14.45 0.46 -23.91
C ASP A 462 13.48 -0.55 -23.27
N PHE A 463 12.27 -0.67 -23.82
CA PHE A 463 11.22 -1.53 -23.30
C PHE A 463 11.36 -2.96 -23.82
N TYR A 464 11.26 -3.96 -22.94
CA TYR A 464 11.27 -5.39 -23.26
C TYR A 464 10.14 -6.07 -22.50
N THR A 465 9.59 -7.16 -23.03
CA THR A 465 8.67 -8.02 -22.28
C THR A 465 9.41 -8.75 -21.15
N PHE A 466 8.68 -9.12 -20.10
CA PHE A 466 9.23 -9.83 -18.96
C PHE A 466 8.57 -11.19 -18.82
N VAL A 467 9.39 -12.23 -18.73
CA VAL A 467 8.94 -13.62 -18.63
C VAL A 467 9.00 -14.07 -17.18
N ILE A 468 7.90 -14.64 -16.71
CA ILE A 468 7.82 -15.29 -15.40
C ILE A 468 8.45 -16.69 -15.53
N PRO A 469 9.55 -16.99 -14.82
CA PRO A 469 10.32 -18.23 -15.04
C PRO A 469 9.74 -19.42 -14.25
N PHE A 470 8.43 -19.45 -14.01
CA PHE A 470 7.78 -20.50 -13.20
C PHE A 470 6.57 -21.06 -13.95
N GLU A 471 6.45 -22.38 -13.92
CA GLU A 471 5.25 -23.06 -14.39
C GLU A 471 4.12 -22.87 -13.37
N MET A 472 2.94 -22.53 -13.87
CA MET A 472 1.71 -22.34 -13.08
C MET A 472 0.51 -22.79 -13.93
N GLU A 473 -0.56 -23.21 -13.28
CA GLU A 473 -1.84 -23.48 -13.93
C GLU A 473 -2.65 -22.19 -14.09
N GLY A 474 -3.41 -22.07 -15.18
CA GLY A 474 -4.29 -20.94 -15.47
C GLY A 474 -4.36 -20.62 -16.97
N ASP A 475 -5.26 -19.71 -17.34
CA ASP A 475 -5.65 -19.47 -18.74
C ASP A 475 -5.06 -18.19 -19.35
N THR A 476 -4.49 -17.29 -18.53
CA THR A 476 -3.90 -16.04 -19.03
C THR A 476 -2.59 -16.32 -19.78
N THR A 477 -2.56 -15.98 -21.07
CA THR A 477 -1.42 -16.23 -21.98
C THR A 477 -0.80 -14.95 -22.56
N GLU A 478 -1.39 -13.80 -22.26
CA GLU A 478 -0.92 -12.50 -22.74
C GLU A 478 -1.01 -11.42 -21.66
N THR A 479 -0.41 -10.26 -21.92
CA THR A 479 -0.42 -9.14 -20.97
C THR A 479 -1.83 -8.54 -20.90
N PRO A 480 -2.52 -8.56 -19.74
CA PRO A 480 -3.88 -8.04 -19.65
C PRO A 480 -3.96 -6.56 -20.04
N GLY A 481 -4.90 -6.24 -20.92
CA GLY A 481 -5.09 -4.87 -21.45
C GLY A 481 -4.14 -4.49 -22.59
N GLY A 482 -3.25 -5.40 -23.00
CA GLY A 482 -2.29 -5.16 -24.07
C GLY A 482 -1.26 -4.09 -23.74
N LEU A 483 -0.51 -3.68 -24.76
CA LEU A 483 0.50 -2.63 -24.67
C LEU A 483 0.06 -1.41 -25.49
N PRO A 484 0.45 -0.18 -25.09
CA PRO A 484 0.27 0.99 -25.95
C PRO A 484 0.99 0.80 -27.28
N GLN A 485 0.43 1.37 -28.35
CA GLN A 485 0.87 1.16 -29.73
C GLN A 485 2.38 1.37 -29.93
N GLU A 486 2.93 2.46 -29.39
CA GLU A 486 4.36 2.79 -29.52
C GLU A 486 5.28 1.69 -28.96
N TYR A 487 4.89 1.06 -27.85
CA TYR A 487 5.65 -0.04 -27.26
C TYR A 487 5.44 -1.35 -28.03
N GLN A 488 4.22 -1.60 -28.50
CA GLN A 488 3.87 -2.77 -29.30
C GLN A 488 4.64 -2.80 -30.63
N GLU A 489 4.73 -1.66 -31.32
CA GLU A 489 5.44 -1.53 -32.60
C GLU A 489 6.94 -1.89 -32.46
N VAL A 490 7.60 -1.43 -31.39
CA VAL A 490 9.01 -1.77 -31.16
C VAL A 490 9.20 -3.26 -30.88
N LEU A 491 8.28 -3.89 -30.16
CA LEU A 491 8.33 -5.34 -29.94
C LEU A 491 8.13 -6.11 -31.26
N SER A 492 7.14 -5.73 -32.07
CA SER A 492 6.90 -6.35 -33.39
C SER A 492 8.10 -6.19 -34.33
N GLN A 493 8.73 -5.01 -34.37
CA GLN A 493 9.95 -4.79 -35.15
C GLN A 493 11.11 -5.69 -34.70
N ARG A 494 11.26 -5.91 -33.40
CA ARG A 494 12.30 -6.82 -32.86
C ARG A 494 11.99 -8.27 -33.19
N GLU A 495 10.73 -8.68 -33.07
CA GLU A 495 10.31 -10.02 -33.45
C GLU A 495 10.57 -10.29 -34.94
N GLN A 496 10.24 -9.34 -35.82
CA GLN A 496 10.56 -9.44 -37.25
C GLN A 496 12.07 -9.58 -37.50
N LYS A 497 12.91 -8.84 -36.77
CA LYS A 497 14.38 -8.98 -36.86
C LYS A 497 14.84 -10.38 -36.42
N VAL A 498 14.28 -10.93 -35.35
CA VAL A 498 14.58 -12.30 -34.89
C VAL A 498 14.15 -13.33 -35.92
N GLN A 499 12.94 -13.21 -36.48
CA GLN A 499 12.43 -14.11 -37.51
C GLN A 499 13.26 -14.04 -38.80
N ALA A 500 13.67 -12.83 -39.22
CA ALA A 500 14.56 -12.63 -40.37
C ALA A 500 15.94 -13.26 -40.13
N TRP A 501 16.51 -13.10 -38.93
CA TRP A 501 17.76 -13.75 -38.55
C TRP A 501 17.64 -15.29 -38.54
N GLN A 502 16.58 -15.84 -37.96
CA GLN A 502 16.34 -17.29 -37.97
C GLN A 502 16.18 -17.83 -39.41
N ARG A 503 15.52 -17.07 -40.29
CA ARG A 503 15.39 -17.43 -41.71
C ARG A 503 16.75 -17.43 -42.39
N MET A 504 17.55 -16.38 -42.21
CA MET A 504 18.92 -16.29 -42.73
C MET A 504 19.78 -17.49 -42.29
N VAL A 505 19.74 -17.86 -41.00
CA VAL A 505 20.50 -19.01 -40.49
C VAL A 505 20.04 -20.33 -41.10
N ARG A 506 18.73 -20.51 -41.33
CA ARG A 506 18.20 -21.71 -42.01
C ARG A 506 18.61 -21.77 -43.47
N GLU A 507 18.57 -20.64 -44.18
CA GLU A 507 18.87 -20.52 -45.61
C GLU A 507 20.37 -20.52 -45.92
N ALA A 508 21.23 -20.24 -44.92
CA ALA A 508 22.69 -20.22 -45.08
C ALA A 508 23.33 -21.58 -45.45
N GLY A 509 22.57 -22.69 -45.47
CA GLY A 509 23.06 -23.99 -45.93
C GLY A 509 24.19 -24.59 -45.08
N LEU A 510 24.32 -24.16 -43.82
CA LEU A 510 25.43 -24.55 -42.95
C LEU A 510 25.53 -26.07 -42.76
N THR A 511 26.74 -26.61 -42.92
CA THR A 511 27.05 -28.01 -42.61
C THR A 511 26.89 -28.28 -41.12
N ARG A 512 26.84 -29.56 -40.72
CA ARG A 512 26.69 -29.95 -39.30
C ARG A 512 27.80 -29.35 -38.42
N ASP A 513 29.03 -29.31 -38.91
CA ASP A 513 30.17 -28.77 -38.17
C ASP A 513 30.14 -27.25 -38.10
N GLN A 514 29.75 -26.58 -39.19
CA GLN A 514 29.57 -25.12 -39.20
C GLN A 514 28.43 -24.70 -38.27
N ARG A 515 27.33 -25.46 -38.19
CA ARG A 515 26.25 -25.19 -37.23
C ARG A 515 26.73 -25.32 -35.79
N LYS A 516 27.55 -26.32 -35.47
CA LYS A 516 28.16 -26.45 -34.14
C LYS A 516 29.07 -25.28 -33.81
N GLN A 517 29.92 -24.86 -34.74
CA GLN A 517 30.80 -23.70 -34.54
C GLN A 517 29.99 -22.41 -34.36
N PHE A 518 28.97 -22.18 -35.19
CA PHE A 518 28.08 -21.03 -35.07
C PHE A 518 27.35 -21.01 -33.73
N GLN A 519 26.79 -22.14 -33.31
CA GLN A 519 26.13 -22.27 -32.01
C GLN A 519 27.07 -21.92 -30.86
N ALA A 520 28.31 -22.44 -30.89
CA ALA A 520 29.31 -22.13 -29.87
C ALA A 520 29.63 -20.63 -29.79
N VAL A 521 29.71 -19.93 -30.94
CA VAL A 521 29.92 -18.47 -30.97
C VAL A 521 28.73 -17.72 -30.38
N VAL A 522 27.50 -18.11 -30.74
CA VAL A 522 26.28 -17.49 -30.22
C VAL A 522 26.18 -17.70 -28.71
N GLU A 523 26.44 -18.90 -28.21
CA GLU A 523 26.46 -19.22 -26.78
C GLU A 523 27.51 -18.40 -26.04
N ASN A 524 28.72 -18.27 -26.60
CA ASN A 524 29.77 -17.47 -25.98
C ASN A 524 29.38 -15.98 -25.92
N LYS A 525 28.78 -15.44 -26.99
CA LYS A 525 28.27 -14.07 -27.01
C LYS A 525 27.12 -13.85 -26.04
N PHE A 526 26.22 -14.82 -25.91
CA PHE A 526 25.15 -14.79 -24.93
C PHE A 526 25.69 -14.81 -23.50
N TYR A 527 26.71 -15.64 -23.22
CA TYR A 527 27.37 -15.68 -21.92
C TYR A 527 28.10 -14.37 -21.58
N GLU A 528 28.84 -13.78 -22.54
CA GLU A 528 29.43 -12.44 -22.40
C GLU A 528 28.35 -11.41 -22.03
N TRP A 529 27.21 -11.43 -22.72
CA TRP A 529 26.08 -10.55 -22.44
C TRP A 529 25.48 -10.77 -21.06
N LEU A 530 25.29 -12.02 -20.61
CA LEU A 530 24.76 -12.34 -19.28
C LEU A 530 25.66 -11.81 -18.15
N VAL A 531 26.98 -11.84 -18.35
CA VAL A 531 27.94 -11.28 -17.39
C VAL A 531 27.90 -9.76 -17.40
N GLN A 532 27.89 -9.13 -18.57
CA GLN A 532 27.86 -7.66 -18.69
C GLN A 532 26.56 -7.04 -18.14
N THR A 533 25.43 -7.73 -18.28
CA THR A 533 24.12 -7.25 -17.82
C THR A 533 23.78 -7.64 -16.37
N GLY A 534 24.57 -8.51 -15.74
CA GLY A 534 24.29 -9.02 -14.40
C GLY A 534 23.16 -10.06 -14.33
N ASN A 535 22.52 -10.41 -15.46
CA ASN A 535 21.43 -11.39 -15.55
C ASN A 535 21.86 -12.82 -15.22
N ARG A 536 23.17 -13.10 -15.26
CA ARG A 536 23.73 -14.40 -14.86
C ARG A 536 23.26 -14.84 -13.46
N GLN A 537 23.26 -13.92 -12.49
CA GLN A 537 22.88 -14.24 -11.12
C GLN A 537 21.43 -14.73 -11.04
N GLN A 538 20.53 -14.14 -11.82
CA GLN A 538 19.13 -14.56 -11.88
C GLN A 538 19.03 -15.99 -12.42
N LEU A 539 19.71 -16.29 -13.53
CA LEU A 539 19.71 -17.63 -14.12
C LEU A 539 20.30 -18.67 -13.17
N ASP A 540 21.48 -18.41 -12.61
CA ASP A 540 22.14 -19.32 -11.66
C ASP A 540 21.24 -19.63 -10.45
N SER A 541 20.42 -18.65 -10.03
CA SER A 541 19.48 -18.82 -8.91
C SER A 541 18.16 -19.52 -9.24
N LEU A 542 17.84 -19.68 -10.54
CA LEU A 542 16.64 -20.34 -11.04
C LEU A 542 16.90 -21.82 -11.42
N VAL A 543 18.17 -22.23 -11.54
CA VAL A 543 18.53 -23.63 -11.82
C VAL A 543 18.20 -24.47 -10.59
N PRO A 544 17.31 -25.48 -10.68
CA PRO A 544 17.04 -26.38 -9.58
C PRO A 544 18.32 -27.11 -9.16
N PRO A 545 18.53 -27.40 -7.87
CA PRO A 545 19.62 -28.27 -7.47
C PRO A 545 19.44 -29.63 -8.15
N ALA A 546 20.53 -30.22 -8.63
CA ALA A 546 20.49 -31.57 -9.19
C ALA A 546 19.79 -32.51 -8.21
N LEU A 547 18.79 -33.27 -8.68
CA LEU A 547 17.98 -34.21 -7.91
C LEU A 547 18.88 -35.15 -7.08
N GLY A 548 19.11 -34.78 -5.81
CA GLY A 548 20.17 -35.38 -5.01
C GLY A 548 20.00 -35.23 -3.51
N SER A 549 18.79 -35.06 -2.99
CA SER A 549 18.48 -35.28 -1.56
C SER A 549 16.97 -35.17 -1.31
N LYS A 550 16.25 -36.28 -1.45
CA LYS A 550 14.96 -36.43 -0.76
C LYS A 550 15.24 -36.43 0.74
N GLN A 551 14.95 -35.35 1.45
CA GLN A 551 14.71 -35.41 2.89
C GLN A 551 13.30 -34.92 3.21
N ALA A 552 12.63 -35.73 4.01
CA ALA A 552 11.20 -35.77 4.25
C ALA A 552 10.64 -34.45 4.78
N ALA A 553 9.49 -34.06 4.25
CA ALA A 553 8.65 -33.04 4.83
C ALA A 553 8.07 -33.54 6.16
N GLY A 554 8.32 -32.79 7.23
CA GLY A 554 7.68 -32.88 8.54
C GLY A 554 7.34 -31.47 9.02
#